data_AF-A0A256CMV0-F1
#
_entry.id   AF-A0A256CMV0-F1
#
_cell.length_a   1.000
_cell.length_b   1.000
_cell.length_c   1.000
_cell.angle_alpha   90.00
_cell.angle_beta   90.00
_cell.angle_gamma   90.00
#
_symmetry.space_group_name_H-M   'P 1'
#
loop_
_entity.id
_entity.type
_entity.pdbx_description
1 polymer ?
#
loop_
_entity_poly.entity_id
_entity_poly.type
_entity_poly.pdbx_seq_one_letter_code
_entity_poly.pdbx_strand_id
1 'polypeptide(L)'
;MITLILGLIVLALVAIIARDIMERRRIDQALEEAKTLISEVALSLTIEQMTTPLAVSNAFLAERTSNIADIIIYPGNYLEVTFSPMLINLPNRTLQLSFNSLDQLTRGNVECRGGDLPMPITPLQCRR
;
A
#
# COMPACT_ATOMS: atom_id res chain seq x y z
N MET A 1 -22.29 -38.30 -7.30
CA MET A 1 -22.16 -37.69 -5.96
C MET A 1 -20.76 -37.12 -5.74
N ILE A 2 -19.69 -37.92 -5.89
CA ILE A 2 -18.29 -37.47 -5.77
C ILE A 2 -17.93 -36.36 -6.77
N THR A 3 -18.35 -36.48 -8.03
CA THR A 3 -18.14 -35.46 -9.09
C THR A 3 -18.80 -34.12 -8.79
N LEU A 4 -19.94 -34.14 -8.10
CA LEU A 4 -20.71 -32.94 -7.74
C LEU A 4 -20.04 -32.20 -6.57
N ILE A 5 -19.52 -32.95 -5.60
CA ILE A 5 -18.71 -32.41 -4.49
C ILE A 5 -17.40 -31.80 -5.01
N LEU A 6 -16.69 -32.50 -5.91
CA LEU A 6 -15.49 -31.96 -6.57
C LEU A 6 -15.79 -30.67 -7.34
N GLY A 7 -16.90 -30.63 -8.09
CA GLY A 7 -17.33 -29.43 -8.80
C GLY A 7 -17.58 -28.23 -7.87
N LEU A 8 -18.23 -28.45 -6.72
CA LEU A 8 -18.47 -27.40 -5.73
C LEU A 8 -17.17 -26.89 -5.07
N ILE A 9 -16.23 -27.79 -4.76
CA ILE A 9 -14.92 -27.42 -4.20
C ILE A 9 -14.15 -26.54 -5.19
N VAL A 10 -14.14 -26.91 -6.48
CA VAL A 10 -13.46 -26.13 -7.52
C VAL A 10 -14.10 -24.74 -7.66
N LEU A 11 -15.43 -24.64 -7.69
CA LEU A 11 -16.12 -23.35 -7.77
C LEU A 11 -15.82 -22.45 -6.56
N ALA A 12 -15.81 -23.03 -5.35
CA ALA A 12 -15.45 -22.29 -4.14
C ALA A 12 -13.99 -21.77 -4.21
N LEU A 13 -13.04 -22.59 -4.67
CA LEU A 13 -11.65 -22.18 -4.84
C LEU A 13 -11.52 -21.02 -5.84
N VAL A 14 -12.20 -21.10 -6.97
CA VAL A 14 -12.17 -20.05 -8.00
C VAL A 14 -12.74 -18.73 -7.46
N ALA A 15 -13.82 -18.78 -6.68
CA ALA A 15 -14.39 -17.60 -6.06
C ALA A 15 -13.43 -16.92 -5.06
N ILE A 16 -12.69 -17.71 -4.26
CA ILE A 16 -11.68 -17.19 -3.32
C ILE A 16 -10.55 -16.53 -4.10
N ILE A 17 -9.99 -17.19 -5.12
CA ILE A 17 -8.90 -16.64 -5.93
C ILE A 17 -9.33 -15.36 -6.65
N ALA A 18 -10.55 -15.31 -7.19
CA ALA A 18 -11.08 -14.13 -7.85
C ALA A 18 -11.18 -12.94 -6.87
N ARG A 19 -11.62 -13.20 -5.64
CA ARG A 19 -11.66 -12.19 -4.57
C ARG A 19 -10.26 -11.67 -4.25
N ASP A 20 -9.29 -12.54 -4.04
CA ASP A 20 -7.91 -12.15 -3.74
C ASP A 20 -7.29 -11.30 -4.85
N ILE A 21 -7.57 -11.64 -6.12
CA ILE A 21 -7.10 -10.85 -7.28
C ILE A 21 -7.73 -9.45 -7.30
N MET A 22 -9.03 -9.35 -7.00
CA MET A 22 -9.71 -8.05 -6.95
C MET A 22 -9.19 -7.19 -5.80
N GLU A 23 -9.05 -7.77 -4.61
CA GLU A 23 -8.50 -7.06 -3.44
C GLU A 23 -7.07 -6.60 -3.70
N ARG A 24 -6.24 -7.46 -4.31
CA ARG A 24 -4.90 -7.10 -4.74
C ARG A 24 -4.87 -5.91 -5.70
N ARG A 25 -5.76 -5.89 -6.70
CA ARG A 25 -5.84 -4.76 -7.65
C ARG A 25 -6.18 -3.46 -6.95
N ARG A 26 -7.06 -3.49 -5.94
CA ARG A 26 -7.39 -2.31 -5.14
C ARG A 26 -6.19 -1.81 -4.34
N ILE A 27 -5.41 -2.73 -3.76
CA ILE A 27 -4.17 -2.39 -3.06
C ILE A 27 -3.12 -1.84 -4.03
N ASP A 28 -2.97 -2.44 -5.20
CA ASP A 28 -2.07 -1.94 -6.25
C ASP A 28 -2.45 -0.49 -6.65
N GLN A 29 -3.74 -0.20 -6.82
CA GLN A 29 -4.24 1.17 -7.10
C GLN A 29 -3.98 2.13 -5.94
N ALA A 30 -4.32 1.74 -4.71
CA ALA A 30 -4.09 2.57 -3.53
C ALA A 30 -2.61 2.85 -3.30
N LEU A 31 -1.72 1.93 -3.68
CA LEU A 31 -0.28 2.13 -3.61
C LEU A 31 0.21 3.14 -4.65
N GLU A 32 -0.32 3.13 -5.88
CA GLU A 32 0.01 4.16 -6.87
C GLU A 32 -0.54 5.54 -6.48
N GLU A 33 -1.73 5.60 -5.88
CA GLU A 33 -2.24 6.82 -5.23
C GLU A 33 -1.26 7.30 -4.15
N ALA A 34 -0.81 6.40 -3.26
CA ALA A 34 0.13 6.72 -2.19
C ALA A 34 1.42 7.31 -2.75
N LYS A 35 2.01 6.69 -3.78
CA LYS A 35 3.23 7.19 -4.42
C LYS A 35 3.07 8.60 -4.98
N THR A 36 1.90 8.90 -5.55
CA THR A 36 1.59 10.23 -6.08
C THR A 36 1.51 11.26 -4.96
N LEU A 37 0.80 10.94 -3.87
CA LEU A 37 0.70 11.82 -2.70
C LEU A 37 2.06 12.05 -2.03
N ILE A 38 2.85 10.99 -1.89
CA ILE A 38 4.20 11.06 -1.34
C ILE A 38 5.10 11.93 -2.22
N SER A 39 5.00 11.83 -3.55
CA SER A 39 5.74 12.68 -4.49
C SER A 39 5.38 14.16 -4.30
N GLU A 40 4.09 14.50 -4.18
CA GLU A 40 3.64 15.87 -3.91
C GLU A 40 4.16 16.40 -2.56
N VAL A 41 4.08 15.58 -1.50
CA VAL A 41 4.63 15.94 -0.20
C VAL A 41 6.14 16.11 -0.26
N ALA A 42 6.84 15.21 -0.97
CA ALA A 42 8.29 15.23 -1.10
C ALA A 42 8.82 16.48 -1.81
N LEU A 43 8.06 17.08 -2.73
CA LEU A 43 8.42 18.35 -3.35
C LEU A 43 8.49 19.50 -2.34
N SER A 44 7.70 19.41 -1.26
CA SER A 44 7.68 20.39 -0.19
C SER A 44 8.71 20.10 0.91
N LEU A 45 9.42 18.97 0.83
CA LEU A 45 10.49 18.62 1.76
C LEU A 45 11.77 19.34 1.33
N THR A 46 12.02 20.51 1.92
CA THR A 46 13.31 21.17 1.81
C THR A 46 14.38 20.34 2.53
N ILE A 47 15.35 19.87 1.75
CA ILE A 47 16.39 18.93 2.15
C ILE A 47 17.35 19.61 3.13
N GLU A 48 17.41 19.14 4.37
CA GLU A 48 18.65 18.72 5.05
C GLU A 48 18.29 18.04 6.37
N GLN A 49 18.39 16.71 6.37
CA GLN A 49 18.22 15.82 7.53
C GLN A 49 16.87 15.94 8.24
N MET A 50 15.84 15.25 7.69
CA MET A 50 14.73 14.80 8.54
C MET A 50 15.33 14.02 9.71
N THR A 51 15.30 14.60 10.90
CA THR A 51 15.74 13.97 12.15
C THR A 51 14.58 13.32 12.88
N THR A 52 13.36 13.69 12.53
CA THR A 52 12.11 13.16 13.09
C THR A 52 11.22 12.62 11.98
N PRO A 53 10.38 11.61 12.28
CA PRO A 53 9.34 11.18 11.35
C PRO A 53 8.40 12.32 11.00
N LEU A 54 7.98 12.38 9.74
CA LEU A 54 6.97 13.30 9.25
C LEU A 54 5.71 12.52 8.91
N ALA A 55 4.63 12.78 9.63
CA ALA A 55 3.31 12.32 9.25
C ALA A 55 2.70 13.29 8.21
N VAL A 56 2.16 12.74 7.14
CA VAL A 56 1.37 13.52 6.17
C VAL A 56 0.09 13.97 6.85
N SER A 57 -0.32 15.22 6.63
CA SER A 57 -1.51 15.78 7.27
C SER A 57 -2.78 14.96 6.95
N ASN A 58 -3.54 14.59 7.99
CA ASN A 58 -4.83 13.91 7.83
C ASN A 58 -5.82 14.70 6.97
N ALA A 59 -5.79 16.04 7.04
CA ALA A 59 -6.66 16.87 6.21
C ALA A 59 -6.30 16.76 4.72
N PHE A 60 -5.00 16.69 4.42
CA PHE A 60 -4.51 16.50 3.05
C PHE A 60 -4.88 15.11 2.52
N LEU A 61 -4.70 14.05 3.34
CA LEU A 61 -5.09 12.69 2.95
C LEU A 61 -6.60 12.59 2.71
N ALA A 62 -7.43 13.11 3.63
CA ALA A 62 -8.88 13.03 3.55
C ALA A 62 -9.48 13.77 2.34
N GLU A 63 -8.84 14.84 1.87
CA GLU A 63 -9.26 15.57 0.66
C GLU A 63 -8.91 14.81 -0.63
N ARG A 64 -7.85 13.99 -0.62
CA ARG A 64 -7.30 13.38 -1.83
C ARG A 64 -7.62 11.89 -2.00
N THR A 65 -7.79 11.15 -0.91
CA THR A 65 -8.06 9.70 -0.99
C THR A 65 -8.81 9.20 0.26
N SER A 66 -9.69 8.22 0.05
CA SER A 66 -10.33 7.44 1.13
C SER A 66 -9.66 6.07 1.34
N ASN A 67 -8.66 5.73 0.51
CA ASN A 67 -8.01 4.43 0.49
C ASN A 67 -6.79 4.36 1.41
N ILE A 68 -6.26 5.51 1.84
CA ILE A 68 -5.08 5.63 2.68
C ILE A 68 -5.49 6.29 3.99
N ALA A 69 -5.19 5.63 5.10
CA ALA A 69 -5.45 6.12 6.44
C ALA A 69 -4.33 7.00 6.97
N ASP A 70 -3.07 6.65 6.68
CA ASP A 70 -1.91 7.38 7.17
C ASP A 70 -0.69 7.17 6.25
N ILE A 71 0.20 8.15 6.23
CA ILE A 71 1.51 8.07 5.58
C ILE A 71 2.55 8.71 6.51
N ILE A 72 3.56 7.94 6.91
CA ILE A 72 4.65 8.42 7.76
C ILE A 72 5.98 8.25 7.04
N ILE A 73 6.72 9.34 6.87
CA ILE A 73 8.06 9.36 6.27
C ILE A 73 9.08 9.40 7.40
N TYR A 74 10.00 8.44 7.45
CA TYR A 74 10.96 8.28 8.54
C TYR A 74 12.37 8.77 8.19
N PRO A 75 13.15 9.20 9.19
CA PRO A 75 14.60 9.32 9.05
C PRO A 75 15.19 7.94 8.68
N GLY A 76 16.12 7.90 7.73
CA GLY A 76 16.69 6.63 7.21
C GLY A 76 16.10 6.17 5.86
N ASN A 77 15.46 7.08 5.14
CA ASN A 77 14.98 6.90 3.76
C ASN A 77 13.96 5.77 3.57
N TYR A 78 13.01 5.67 4.50
CA TYR A 78 11.88 4.77 4.37
C TYR A 78 10.59 5.45 4.82
N LEU A 79 9.47 4.89 4.42
CA LEU A 79 8.14 5.38 4.74
C LEU A 79 7.18 4.21 4.97
N GLU A 80 6.12 4.48 5.70
CA GLU A 80 5.04 3.54 5.96
C GLU A 80 3.74 4.12 5.42
N VAL A 81 3.02 3.32 4.64
CA VAL A 81 1.68 3.64 4.13
C VAL A 81 0.69 2.74 4.85
N THR A 82 -0.26 3.33 5.57
CA THR A 82 -1.36 2.61 6.19
C THR A 82 -2.59 2.69 5.30
N PHE A 83 -3.08 1.54 4.85
CA PHE A 83 -4.31 1.46 4.06
C PHE A 83 -5.55 1.59 4.94
N SER A 84 -6.57 2.24 4.39
CA SER A 84 -7.88 2.35 5.00
C SER A 84 -8.53 0.97 5.14
N PRO A 85 -9.15 0.67 6.30
CA PRO A 85 -9.80 -0.63 6.51
C PRO A 85 -11.00 -0.82 5.55
N MET A 86 -11.56 0.28 5.03
CA MET A 86 -12.65 0.25 4.05
C MET A 86 -12.22 -0.24 2.66
N LEU A 87 -10.92 -0.25 2.35
CA LEU A 87 -10.41 -0.62 1.02
C LEU A 87 -10.68 -2.09 0.68
N ILE A 88 -10.43 -2.98 1.65
CA ILE A 88 -10.52 -4.44 1.49
C ILE A 88 -11.21 -5.13 2.69
N ASN A 89 -11.90 -4.39 3.57
CA ASN A 89 -12.54 -4.91 4.78
C ASN A 89 -11.58 -5.73 5.67
N LEU A 90 -10.32 -5.29 5.75
CA LEU A 90 -9.33 -5.80 6.69
C LEU A 90 -9.07 -4.74 7.76
N PRO A 91 -8.55 -5.11 8.94
CA PRO A 91 -7.98 -4.13 9.87
C PRO A 91 -6.89 -3.32 9.16
N ASN A 92 -6.54 -2.15 9.71
CA ASN A 92 -5.48 -1.30 9.16
C ASN A 92 -4.24 -2.13 8.85
N ARG A 93 -3.82 -2.07 7.59
CA ARG A 93 -2.62 -2.75 7.09
C ARG A 93 -1.61 -1.73 6.65
N THR A 94 -0.35 -2.03 6.87
CA THR A 94 0.78 -1.19 6.53
C THR A 94 1.65 -1.84 5.46
N LEU A 95 2.21 -0.99 4.61
CA LEU A 95 3.25 -1.35 3.68
C LEU A 95 4.42 -0.40 3.86
N GLN A 96 5.60 -0.97 4.06
CA GLN A 96 6.84 -0.25 4.22
C GLN A 96 7.57 -0.16 2.88
N LEU A 97 7.93 1.06 2.51
CA LEU A 97 8.65 1.38 1.30
C LEU A 97 9.96 2.09 1.65
N SER A 98 11.00 1.91 0.84
CA SER A 98 12.26 2.64 0.94
C SER A 98 12.56 3.41 -0.32
N PHE A 99 13.31 4.49 -0.17
CA PHE A 99 13.83 5.31 -1.25
C PHE A 99 15.32 5.53 -1.05
N ASN A 100 16.08 5.82 -2.10
CA ASN A 100 17.52 6.08 -1.94
C ASN A 100 17.85 7.57 -1.74
N SER A 101 16.97 8.45 -2.22
CA SER A 101 17.11 9.90 -2.10
C SER A 101 15.74 10.59 -2.16
N LEU A 102 15.67 11.84 -1.70
CA LEU A 102 14.45 12.64 -1.83
C LEU A 102 14.10 12.91 -3.30
N ASP A 103 15.07 12.99 -4.21
CA ASP A 103 14.81 13.08 -5.66
C ASP A 103 14.14 11.81 -6.23
N GLN A 104 14.45 10.63 -5.70
CA GLN A 104 13.69 9.43 -6.07
C GLN A 104 12.26 9.49 -5.50
N LEU A 105 12.12 9.97 -4.27
CA LEU A 105 10.83 10.10 -3.61
C LEU A 105 9.90 11.07 -4.34
N THR A 106 10.40 12.23 -4.78
CA THR A 106 9.64 13.20 -5.59
C THR A 106 9.25 12.66 -6.95
N ARG A 107 9.90 11.60 -7.45
CA ARG A 107 9.51 10.89 -8.68
C ARG A 107 8.58 9.70 -8.42
N GLY A 108 8.22 9.44 -7.16
CA GLY A 108 7.45 8.26 -6.77
C GLY A 108 8.24 6.94 -6.85
N ASN A 109 9.56 7.02 -7.00
CA ASN A 109 10.43 5.86 -7.09
C ASN A 109 10.74 5.32 -5.70
N VAL A 110 10.07 4.21 -5.36
CA VAL A 110 10.18 3.54 -4.06
C VAL A 110 10.28 2.03 -4.24
N GLU A 111 10.99 1.38 -3.34
CA GLU A 111 11.14 -0.08 -3.27
C GLU A 111 10.39 -0.65 -2.07
N CYS A 112 9.81 -1.83 -2.20
CA CYS A 112 9.13 -2.46 -1.07
C CYS A 112 10.14 -3.08 -0.10
N ARG A 113 9.95 -2.80 1.20
CA ARG A 113 10.72 -3.42 2.29
C ARG A 113 9.95 -4.53 3.00
N GLY A 114 8.63 -4.39 3.09
CA GLY A 114 7.79 -5.34 3.81
C GLY A 114 6.46 -4.71 4.18
N GLY A 115 5.77 -5.32 5.14
CA GLY A 115 4.46 -4.88 5.61
C GLY A 115 3.71 -6.04 6.24
N ASP A 116 2.47 -5.79 6.65
CA ASP A 116 1.60 -6.79 7.26
C ASP A 116 0.44 -7.21 6.33
N LEU A 117 0.54 -6.86 5.04
CA LEU A 117 -0.38 -7.32 4.01
C LEU A 117 -0.27 -8.84 3.83
N PRO A 118 -1.40 -9.59 3.82
CA PRO A 118 -1.36 -11.00 3.50
C PRO A 118 -0.84 -11.24 2.07
N MET A 119 -0.03 -12.30 1.89
CA MET A 119 0.63 -12.59 0.60
C MET A 119 -0.31 -12.63 -0.62
N PRO A 120 -1.53 -13.20 -0.55
CA PRO A 120 -2.46 -13.23 -1.70
C PRO A 120 -2.78 -11.84 -2.24
N ILE A 121 -2.83 -10.82 -1.37
CA ILE A 121 -3.20 -9.45 -1.73
C ILE A 121 -2.03 -8.48 -1.77
N THR A 122 -0.85 -8.90 -1.34
CA THR A 122 0.37 -8.09 -1.42
C THR A 122 0.71 -7.77 -2.88
N PRO A 123 1.01 -6.50 -3.23
CA PRO A 123 1.48 -6.10 -4.56
C PRO A 123 2.63 -6.97 -5.04
N LEU A 124 2.66 -7.33 -6.33
CA LEU A 124 3.72 -8.19 -6.88
C LEU A 124 5.11 -7.60 -6.64
N GLN A 125 5.26 -6.29 -6.79
CA GLN A 125 6.51 -5.57 -6.54
C GLN A 125 6.97 -5.65 -5.07
N CYS A 126 6.07 -6.04 -4.15
CA CYS A 126 6.35 -6.18 -2.73
C CYS A 126 6.35 -7.63 -2.23
N ARG A 127 6.17 -8.62 -3.12
CA ARG A 127 6.33 -10.04 -2.77
C ARG A 127 7.81 -10.38 -2.84
N ARG A 128 8.48 -10.40 -1.69
CA ARG A 128 9.83 -10.95 -1.51
C ARG A 128 9.77 -12.14 -0.55
#